data_AF-A0A3D0VED5-F1
#
_entry.id   AF-A0A3D0VED5-F1
#
_cell.length_a   1.000
_cell.length_b   1.000
_cell.length_c   1.000
_cell.angle_alpha   90.00
_cell.angle_beta   90.00
_cell.angle_gamma   90.00
#
_symmetry.space_group_name_H-M   'P 1'
#
loop_
_entity.id
_entity.type
_entity.pdbx_description
1 polymer ?
#
loop_
_entity_poly.entity_id
_entity_poly.type
_entity_poly.pdbx_seq_one_letter_code
_entity_poly.pdbx_strand_id
1 'polypeptide(L)'
;TRDLPTVRIAFNRPEVRNAFRPGTVDELYRAMDHARMTPDVATVLLTGNGPSPKDGGHSFCSGGDQRIRGRDGYRYADGETQETIDPARAGRLHIL
;
A
#
# COMPACT_ATOMS: atom_id res chain seq x y z
N THR A 1 1.37 2.35 31.70
CA THR A 1 1.90 1.55 30.57
C THR A 1 3.02 2.34 29.93
N ARG A 2 4.13 1.70 29.54
CA ARG A 2 5.29 2.36 28.93
C ARG A 2 5.16 2.29 27.41
N ASP A 3 5.47 3.39 26.72
CA ASP A 3 5.57 3.40 25.27
C ASP A 3 6.76 2.53 24.82
N LEU A 4 6.48 1.65 23.85
CA LEU A 4 7.47 0.77 23.26
C LEU A 4 8.13 1.45 22.05
N PRO A 5 9.39 1.11 21.72
CA PRO A 5 10.07 1.56 20.50
C PRO A 5 9.47 0.88 19.25
N THR A 6 8.18 1.09 19.01
CA THR A 6 7.37 0.37 18.03
C THR A 6 6.57 1.34 17.18
N VAL A 7 6.66 1.19 15.85
CA VAL A 7 5.84 1.96 14.90
C VAL A 7 4.80 1.06 14.25
N ARG A 8 3.65 1.64 13.87
CA ARG A 8 2.59 0.95 13.13
C ARG A 8 2.52 1.50 11.71
N ILE A 9 2.74 0.64 10.73
CA ILE A 9 2.57 0.95 9.31
C ILE A 9 1.38 0.14 8.81
N ALA A 10 0.40 0.79 8.19
CA ALA A 10 -0.83 0.12 7.80
C ALA A 10 -1.29 0.49 6.39
N PHE A 11 -1.73 -0.52 5.63
CA PHE A 11 -2.52 -0.27 4.43
C PHE A 11 -3.82 0.45 4.80
N ASN A 12 -4.21 1.44 3.99
CA ASN A 12 -5.35 2.31 4.28
C ASN A 12 -6.32 2.42 3.10
N ARG A 13 -6.69 1.27 2.53
CA ARG A 13 -7.67 1.16 1.44
C ARG A 13 -8.71 0.06 1.74
N PRO A 14 -9.39 0.11 2.90
CA PRO A 14 -10.26 -0.97 3.35
C PRO A 14 -11.46 -1.22 2.43
N GLU A 15 -11.90 -0.21 1.67
CA GLU A 15 -12.96 -0.28 0.65
C GLU A 15 -12.63 -1.20 -0.54
N VAL A 16 -11.37 -1.59 -0.71
CA VAL A 16 -10.88 -2.52 -1.74
C VAL A 16 -9.98 -3.60 -1.13
N ARG A 17 -10.29 -3.99 0.12
CA ARG A 17 -9.55 -5.03 0.87
C ARG A 17 -8.05 -4.74 1.01
N ASN A 18 -7.68 -3.46 1.14
CA ASN A 18 -6.29 -3.02 1.26
C ASN A 18 -5.40 -3.43 0.07
N ALA A 19 -5.96 -3.47 -1.15
CA ALA A 19 -5.18 -3.71 -2.36
C ALA A 19 -4.19 -2.56 -2.64
N PHE A 20 -2.94 -2.88 -2.97
CA PHE A 20 -1.90 -1.89 -3.27
C PHE A 20 -1.86 -1.51 -4.75
N ARG A 21 -1.54 -0.25 -5.03
CA ARG A 21 -1.17 0.30 -6.35
C ARG A 21 0.30 0.75 -6.33
N PRO A 22 0.94 1.09 -7.47
CA PRO A 22 2.33 1.59 -7.47
C PRO A 22 2.60 2.68 -6.43
N GLY A 23 1.72 3.68 -6.31
CA GLY A 23 1.84 4.72 -5.28
C GLY A 23 1.79 4.19 -3.85
N THR A 24 0.98 3.16 -3.57
CA THR A 24 0.95 2.51 -2.24
C THR A 24 2.27 1.81 -1.94
N VAL A 25 2.91 1.21 -2.95
CA VAL A 25 4.24 0.59 -2.78
C VAL A 25 5.30 1.65 -2.51
N ASP A 26 5.25 2.79 -3.21
CA ASP A 26 6.17 3.89 -3.00
C ASP A 26 6.03 4.52 -1.59
N GLU A 27 4.78 4.69 -1.12
CA GLU A 27 4.48 5.14 0.25
C GLU A 27 4.95 4.13 1.30
N LEU A 28 4.68 2.84 1.10
CA LEU A 28 5.12 1.77 1.98
C LEU A 28 6.65 1.72 2.06
N TYR A 29 7.33 1.80 0.91
CA TYR A 29 8.79 1.86 0.86
C TYR A 29 9.32 3.05 1.65
N ARG A 30 8.76 4.25 1.43
CA ARG A 30 9.16 5.47 2.16
C ARG A 30 8.97 5.33 3.68
N ALA A 31 7.85 4.75 4.12
CA ALA A 31 7.56 4.56 5.54
C ALA A 31 8.51 3.52 6.18
N MET A 32 8.75 2.41 5.48
CA MET A 32 9.68 1.36 5.93
C MET A 32 11.13 1.87 5.97
N ASP A 33 11.56 2.63 4.96
CA ASP A 33 12.90 3.21 4.91
C ASP A 33 13.11 4.25 6.01
N HIS A 34 12.09 5.10 6.27
CA HIS A 34 12.11 5.99 7.42
C HIS A 34 12.26 5.22 8.73
N ALA A 35 11.44 4.19 8.98
CA ALA A 35 11.53 3.37 10.18
C ALA A 35 12.91 2.70 10.33
N ARG A 36 13.48 2.19 9.23
CA ARG A 36 14.83 1.61 9.18
C ARG A 36 15.93 2.58 9.61
N MET A 37 15.76 3.87 9.30
CA MET A 37 16.74 4.92 9.61
C MET A 37 16.47 5.64 10.94
N THR A 38 15.36 5.33 11.63
CA THR A 38 15.00 5.98 12.89
C THR A 38 15.61 5.20 14.07
N PRO A 39 16.63 5.73 14.78
CA PRO A 39 17.45 4.94 15.71
C PRO A 39 16.71 4.39 16.94
N ASP A 40 15.59 5.00 17.32
CA ASP A 40 14.77 4.60 18.47
C ASP A 40 13.57 3.72 18.08
N VAL A 41 13.46 3.32 16.81
CA VAL A 41 12.48 2.33 16.34
C VAL A 41 13.11 0.94 16.36
N ALA A 42 12.55 0.04 17.16
CA ALA A 42 13.03 -1.34 17.29
C ALA A 42 12.08 -2.37 16.65
N THR A 43 10.80 -2.03 16.46
CA THR A 43 9.80 -2.96 15.90
C THR A 43 8.84 -2.23 14.95
N VAL A 44 8.54 -2.86 13.81
CA VAL A 44 7.50 -2.40 12.88
C VAL A 44 6.32 -3.37 12.95
N LEU A 45 5.14 -2.85 13.28
CA LEU A 45 3.87 -3.55 13.12
C LEU A 45 3.28 -3.21 11.76
N LEU A 46 3.47 -4.11 10.79
CA LEU A 46 2.84 -4.01 9.47
C LEU A 46 1.43 -4.63 9.52
N THR A 47 0.42 -3.86 9.16
CA THR A 47 -0.99 -4.28 9.28
C THR A 47 -1.90 -3.62 8.22
N GLY A 48 -3.21 -3.78 8.34
CA GLY A 48 -4.22 -3.14 7.49
C GLY A 48 -5.28 -2.43 8.34
N ASN A 49 -5.66 -1.22 7.94
CA ASN A 49 -6.81 -0.53 8.52
C ASN A 49 -8.13 -1.18 8.04
N GLY A 50 -9.20 -0.97 8.79
CA GLY A 50 -10.52 -1.52 8.50
C GLY A 50 -11.43 -1.50 9.74
N PRO A 51 -12.63 -2.10 9.66
CA PRO A 51 -13.17 -2.85 8.52
C PRO A 51 -13.50 -2.00 7.29
N SER A 52 -13.81 -2.67 6.17
CA SER A 52 -14.34 -2.01 4.97
C SER A 52 -15.65 -1.28 5.27
N PRO A 53 -15.79 -0.01 4.88
CA PRO A 53 -17.06 0.71 5.06
C PRO A 53 -18.17 0.19 4.14
N LYS A 54 -17.84 -0.60 3.11
CA LYS A 54 -18.83 -1.14 2.15
C LYS A 54 -19.62 -2.31 2.71
N ASP A 55 -18.98 -3.18 3.49
CA ASP A 55 -19.55 -4.47 3.88
C ASP A 55 -19.06 -5.00 5.24
N GLY A 56 -18.27 -4.23 6.00
CA GLY A 56 -17.73 -4.64 7.29
C GLY A 56 -16.60 -5.67 7.22
N GLY A 57 -16.17 -6.10 6.03
CA GLY A 57 -15.11 -7.11 5.90
C GLY A 57 -13.73 -6.57 6.27
N HIS A 58 -12.97 -7.36 7.03
CA HIS A 58 -11.60 -7.06 7.42
C HIS A 58 -10.58 -7.61 6.41
N SER A 59 -9.44 -6.94 6.29
CA SER A 59 -8.33 -7.39 5.45
C SER A 59 -7.00 -6.85 5.96
N PHE A 60 -5.96 -7.67 5.95
CA PHE A 60 -4.59 -7.17 6.02
C PHE A 60 -4.22 -6.45 4.72
N CYS A 61 -4.05 -7.22 3.64
CA CYS A 61 -3.82 -6.77 2.27
C CYS A 61 -4.31 -7.87 1.31
N SER A 62 -4.94 -7.49 0.20
CA SER A 62 -5.44 -8.44 -0.83
C SER A 62 -4.49 -8.59 -2.03
N GLY A 63 -3.28 -8.04 -1.95
CA GLY A 63 -2.32 -8.03 -3.05
C GLY A 63 -2.47 -6.80 -3.93
N GLY A 64 -2.05 -6.90 -5.19
CA GLY A 64 -2.08 -5.76 -6.10
C GLY A 64 -3.43 -5.53 -6.75
N ASP A 65 -3.78 -4.25 -6.88
CA ASP A 65 -5.07 -3.78 -7.37
C ASP A 65 -5.27 -4.09 -8.85
N GLN A 66 -6.03 -5.14 -9.15
CA GLN A 66 -6.20 -5.62 -10.53
C GLN A 66 -6.85 -4.60 -11.47
N ARG A 67 -7.54 -3.57 -10.96
CA ARG A 67 -8.19 -2.53 -11.79
C ARG A 67 -7.18 -1.72 -12.62
N ILE A 68 -5.95 -1.56 -12.12
CA ILE A 68 -4.88 -0.79 -12.76
C ILE A 68 -3.77 -1.67 -13.34
N ARG A 69 -4.00 -2.99 -13.44
CA ARG A 69 -3.09 -3.92 -14.07
C ARG A 69 -3.31 -3.89 -15.59
N GLY A 70 -2.27 -3.52 -16.33
CA GLY A 70 -2.22 -3.61 -17.79
C GLY A 70 -1.54 -4.90 -18.28
N ARG A 71 -1.38 -5.03 -19.60
CA ARG A 71 -0.65 -6.16 -20.21
C ARG A 71 0.79 -6.28 -19.71
N ASP A 72 1.43 -5.14 -19.43
CA ASP A 72 2.84 -5.04 -19.04
C ASP A 72 3.03 -4.84 -17.52
N GLY A 73 2.02 -5.17 -16.70
CA GLY A 73 2.08 -5.02 -15.24
C GLY A 73 1.32 -3.81 -14.70
N TYR A 74 1.69 -3.35 -13.50
CA TYR A 74 0.99 -2.24 -12.82
C TYR A 74 1.44 -0.89 -13.40
N ARG A 75 0.46 -0.07 -13.81
CA ARG A 75 0.71 1.26 -14.38
C ARG A 75 0.44 2.33 -13.33
N TYR A 76 1.19 3.42 -13.38
CA TYR A 76 0.95 4.58 -12.52
C TYR A 76 -0.35 5.24 -12.97
N ALA A 77 -1.30 5.37 -12.04
CA ALA A 77 -2.55 6.08 -12.23
C ALA A 77 -2.67 7.13 -11.14
N ASP A 78 -3.00 8.37 -11.51
CA ASP A 78 -3.22 9.45 -10.53
C ASP A 78 -4.52 9.26 -9.74
N GLY A 79 -5.45 8.45 -10.26
CA GLY A 79 -6.76 8.12 -9.67
C GLY A 79 -6.98 6.63 -9.41
N GLU A 80 -8.25 6.25 -9.22
CA GLU A 80 -8.66 4.85 -8.98
C GLU A 80 -9.04 4.08 -10.26
N THR A 81 -9.15 4.79 -11.37
CA THR A 81 -9.64 4.28 -12.65
C THR A 81 -8.53 4.27 -13.69
N GLN A 82 -8.69 3.38 -14.68
CA GLN A 82 -7.75 3.25 -15.80
C GLN A 82 -7.59 4.53 -16.63
N GLU A 83 -8.55 5.45 -16.54
CA GLU A 83 -8.56 6.73 -17.27
C GLU A 83 -7.45 7.68 -16.81
N THR A 84 -6.92 7.49 -15.60
CA THR A 84 -5.86 8.33 -15.02
C THR A 84 -4.46 7.74 -15.18
N ILE A 85 -4.33 6.66 -15.97
CA ILE A 85 -3.03 6.02 -16.21
C ILE A 85 -2.15 6.96 -17.03
N ASP A 86 -0.98 7.32 -16.47
CA ASP A 86 0.05 8.06 -17.19
C ASP A 86 0.81 7.10 -18.14
N PRO A 87 0.65 7.23 -19.48
CA PRO A 87 1.33 6.35 -20.43
C PRO A 87 2.84 6.57 -20.49
N ALA A 88 3.37 7.70 -19.99
CA ALA A 88 4.80 8.01 -20.02
C ALA A 88 5.58 7.36 -18.87
N ARG A 89 4.91 6.92 -17.79
CA ARG A 89 5.54 6.20 -16.68
C ARG A 89 5.51 4.70 -16.96
N ALA A 90 6.65 4.15 -17.38
CA ALA A 90 6.86 2.71 -17.53
C ALA A 90 6.39 1.98 -16.26
N GLY A 91 5.52 0.97 -16.43
CA GLY A 91 4.98 0.19 -15.33
C GLY A 91 6.10 -0.53 -14.57
N ARG A 92 5.97 -0.65 -13.24
CA ARG A 92 6.85 -1.55 -12.49
C ARG A 92 6.48 -2.99 -12.84
N LEU A 93 7.34 -3.63 -13.61
CA LEU A 93 7.17 -4.99 -14.15
C LEU A 93 7.11 -6.07 -13.04
N HIS A 94 7.49 -5.75 -11.81
CA HIS A 94 7.61 -6.70 -10.70
C HIS A 94 6.95 -6.15 -9.44
N ILE A 95 5.68 -6.52 -9.24
CA ILE A 95 5.19 -6.73 -7.88
C ILE A 95 4.82 -8.20 -7.81
N LEU A 96 5.79 -9.02 -7.39
CA LEU A 96 5.60 -10.44 -7.07
C LEU A 96 5.05 -10.55 -5.65
#